data_AF-A0A326GIB4-F1
#
_entry.id   AF-A0A326GIB4-F1
#
_cell.length_a   1.000
_cell.length_b   1.000
_cell.length_c   1.000
_cell.angle_alpha   90.00
_cell.angle_beta   90.00
_cell.angle_gamma   90.00
#
_symmetry.space_group_name_H-M   'P 1'
#
loop_
_entity.id
_entity.type
_entity.pdbx_description
1 polymer ?
#
loop_
_entity_poly.entity_id
_entity_poly.type
_entity_poly.pdbx_seq_one_letter_code
_entity_poly.pdbx_strand_id
1 'polypeptide(L)' 'MIARWRELNTECRGGTDQEAVAVACAERDDVVAQALTERNICYGREGQGTVAYQMHRCTSDSLSFN' A
#
# COMPACT_ATOMS: atom_id res chain seq x y z
N MET A 1 -1.75 2.62 -11.06
CA MET A 1 -1.97 2.89 -9.62
C MET A 1 -1.72 1.65 -8.77
N ILE A 2 -2.52 0.58 -8.89
CA ILE A 2 -2.24 -0.69 -8.15
C ILE A 2 -0.85 -1.25 -8.48
N ALA A 3 -0.48 -1.31 -9.76
CA ALA A 3 0.86 -1.77 -10.17
C ALA A 3 1.98 -0.91 -9.57
N ARG A 4 1.85 0.42 -9.66
CA ARG A 4 2.80 1.37 -9.06
C ARG A 4 2.96 1.18 -7.55
N TRP A 5 1.86 1.00 -6.82
CA TRP A 5 1.92 0.72 -5.38
C TRP A 5 2.68 -0.58 -5.10
N ARG A 6 2.48 -1.63 -5.90
CA ARG A 6 3.19 -2.92 -5.74
C ARG A 6 4.68 -2.79 -5.97
N GLU A 7 5.08 -2.08 -7.02
CA GLU A 7 6.49 -1.80 -7.32
C GLU A 7 7.16 -1.05 -6.15
N LEU A 8 6.55 0.04 -5.70
CA LEU A 8 7.04 0.82 -4.57
C LEU A 8 7.06 0.03 -3.27
N ASN A 9 6.07 -0.83 -3.04
CA ASN A 9 6.04 -1.70 -1.86
C ASN A 9 7.15 -2.76 -1.88
N THR A 10 7.47 -3.31 -3.06
CA THR A 10 8.61 -4.21 -3.21
C THR A 10 9.92 -3.51 -2.88
N GLU A 11 10.13 -2.30 -3.41
CA GLU A 11 11.34 -1.52 -3.12
C GLU A 11 11.40 -1.11 -1.64
N CYS A 12 10.32 -0.54 -1.11
CA CYS A 12 10.24 -0.12 0.30
C CYS A 12 10.51 -1.26 1.30
N ARG A 13 10.08 -2.49 1.02
CA ARG A 13 10.23 -3.63 1.95
C ARG A 13 11.46 -4.50 1.68
N GLY A 14 12.02 -4.45 0.48
CA GLY A 14 13.07 -5.37 0.02
C GLY A 14 14.30 -4.71 -0.58
N GLY A 15 14.29 -3.39 -0.75
CA GLY A 15 15.41 -2.61 -1.26
C GLY A 15 16.57 -2.55 -0.27
N THR A 16 17.78 -2.35 -0.79
CA THR A 16 19.02 -2.29 0.00
C THR A 16 19.61 -0.88 0.06
N ASP A 17 19.27 -0.03 -0.91
CA ASP A 17 19.64 1.39 -0.92
C ASP A 17 18.70 2.18 0.00
N GLN A 18 19.25 2.77 1.07
CA GLN A 18 18.44 3.43 2.10
C GLN A 18 17.73 4.68 1.60
N GLU A 19 18.32 5.42 0.67
CA GLU A 19 17.72 6.62 0.12
C GLU A 19 16.57 6.25 -0.82
N ALA A 20 16.81 5.27 -1.71
CA ALA A 20 15.77 4.76 -2.61
C ALA A 20 14.61 4.12 -1.83
N VAL A 21 14.89 3.35 -0.78
CA VAL A 21 13.88 2.78 0.12
C VAL A 21 13.03 3.87 0.76
N ALA A 22 13.66 4.90 1.33
CA ALA A 22 12.94 5.99 1.97
C ALA A 22 12.01 6.72 0.99
N VAL A 23 12.50 7.03 -0.21
CA VAL A 23 11.70 7.64 -1.29
C VAL A 23 10.56 6.72 -1.71
N ALA A 24 10.82 5.42 -1.88
CA ALA A 24 9.81 4.46 -2.30
C ALA A 24 8.70 4.29 -1.26
N CYS A 25 9.05 4.22 0.04
CA CYS A 25 8.07 4.16 1.12
C CYS A 25 7.21 5.43 1.15
N ALA A 26 7.84 6.61 1.11
CA ALA A 26 7.12 7.88 1.12
C ALA A 26 6.17 8.02 -0.08
N GLU A 27 6.62 7.71 -1.30
CA GLU A 27 5.74 7.77 -2.48
C GLU A 27 4.60 6.75 -2.39
N ARG A 28 4.87 5.54 -1.88
CA ARG A 28 3.86 4.49 -1.70
C ARG A 28 2.74 4.96 -0.77
N ASP A 29 3.09 5.54 0.37
CA ASP A 29 2.19 5.84 1.48
C ASP A 29 1.51 7.21 1.32
N ASP A 30 2.26 8.23 0.90
CA ASP A 30 1.74 9.60 0.87
C ASP A 30 1.11 9.97 -0.46
N VAL A 31 1.47 9.30 -1.57
CA VAL A 31 0.98 9.66 -2.90
C VAL A 31 0.08 8.58 -3.46
N VAL A 32 0.62 7.36 -3.62
CA VAL A 32 -0.10 6.32 -4.35
C VAL A 32 -1.23 5.74 -3.51
N ALA A 33 -1.02 5.53 -2.21
CA ALA A 33 -2.04 5.08 -1.28
C ALA A 33 -3.20 6.07 -1.17
N GLN A 34 -2.94 7.37 -1.04
CA GLN A 34 -4.00 8.40 -1.03
C GLN A 34 -4.87 8.33 -2.30
N ALA A 35 -4.24 8.28 -3.47
CA ALA A 35 -4.95 8.20 -4.74
C ALA A 35 -5.65 6.84 -4.97
N LEU A 36 -5.32 5.79 -4.22
CA LEU A 36 -6.08 4.52 -4.19
C LEU A 36 -7.28 4.64 -3.26
N THR A 37 -7.12 5.26 -2.09
CA THR A 37 -8.21 5.57 -1.15
C THR A 37 -9.28 6.44 -1.79
N GLU A 38 -8.91 7.49 -2.52
CA GLU A 38 -9.84 8.34 -3.28
C GLU A 38 -10.65 7.55 -4.33
N ARG A 39 -10.09 6.45 -4.83
CA ARG A 39 -10.77 5.54 -5.76
C ARG A 39 -11.53 4.43 -5.04
N ASN A 40 -11.76 4.54 -3.74
CA ASN A 40 -12.43 3.54 -2.90
C ASN A 40 -11.77 2.15 -2.98
N ILE A 41 -10.44 2.13 -2.99
CA ILE A 41 -9.62 0.92 -2.88
C ILE A 41 -8.99 0.89 -1.49
N CYS A 42 -9.05 -0.27 -0.85
CA CYS A 42 -8.52 -0.55 0.48
C CYS A 42 -7.56 -1.73 0.42
N TYR A 43 -6.79 -1.97 1.49
CA TYR A 43 -5.77 -3.01 1.55
C TYR A 43 -5.86 -3.82 2.85
N GLY A 44 -6.41 -5.02 2.75
CA GLY A 44 -6.66 -5.89 3.90
C GLY A 44 -7.98 -5.60 4.61
N ARG A 45 -8.30 -6.48 5.57
CA ARG A 45 -9.54 -6.44 6.35
C ARG A 45 -9.25 -6.56 7.83
N GLU A 46 -10.18 -6.06 8.64
CA GLU A 46 -10.13 -6.24 10.10
C GLU A 46 -10.02 -7.72 10.47
N GLY A 47 -9.14 -8.03 11.43
CA GLY A 47 -8.88 -9.40 11.87
C GLY A 47 -8.05 -10.27 10.91
N GLN A 48 -7.73 -9.79 9.70
CA GLN A 48 -6.86 -10.50 8.78
C GLN A 48 -5.38 -10.32 9.15
N GLY A 49 -4.56 -11.36 8.97
CA GLY A 49 -3.10 -11.25 9.09
C GLY A 49 -2.49 -10.48 7.91
N THR A 50 -1.51 -9.61 8.19
CA THR A 50 -0.90 -8.71 7.19
C THR A 50 -0.27 -9.42 6.00
N VAL A 51 0.17 -10.67 6.16
CA VAL A 51 0.70 -11.52 5.08
C VAL A 51 -0.35 -11.89 4.02
N ALA A 52 -1.63 -11.83 4.38
CA ALA A 52 -2.73 -12.19 3.49
C ALA A 52 -3.41 -10.95 2.88
N TYR A 53 -3.00 -9.73 3.24
CA TYR A 53 -3.63 -8.50 2.77
C TYR A 53 -3.61 -8.43 1.24
N GLN A 54 -4.75 -7.99 0.69
CA GLN A 54 -4.95 -7.82 -0.73
C GLN A 54 -5.70 -6.52 -0.96
N MET A 55 -5.48 -5.91 -2.13
CA MET A 55 -6.24 -4.73 -2.52
C MET A 55 -7.64 -5.14 -2.98
N HIS A 56 -8.66 -4.42 -2.53
CA HIS A 56 -10.05 -4.62 -2.94
C HIS A 56 -10.83 -3.31 -2.85
N ARG A 57 -12.08 -3.33 -3.34
CA ARG A 57 -13.03 -2.24 -3.07
C ARG A 57 -13.30 -2.15 -1.58
N CYS A 58 -13.29 -0.94 -1.04
CA CYS A 58 -13.58 -0.73 0.37
C CYS A 58 -15.01 -1.14 0.72
N THR A 59 -15.13 -1.79 1.85
CA THR A 59 -16.33 -2.24 2.56
C THR A 59 -16.18 -1.86 4.04
N SER A 60 -17.21 -2.08 4.86
CA SER A 60 -17.22 -1.64 6.27
C SER A 60 -16.11 -2.23 7.15
N ASP A 61 -15.58 -3.40 6.78
CA ASP A 61 -14.51 -4.15 7.46
C ASP A 61 -13.13 -3.94 6.82
N SER A 62 -13.00 -3.00 5.89
CA SER A 62 -11.76 -2.79 5.14
C SER A 62 -10.77 -1.91 5.88
N LEU A 63 -9.48 -2.25 5.76
CA LEU A 63 -8.39 -1.43 6.26
C LEU A 63 -7.88 -0.49 5.17
N SER A 64 -7.62 0.76 5.53
CA SER A 64 -6.98 1.72 4.64
C SER A 64 -5.48 1.43 4.54
N PHE A 65 -4.84 2.01 3.52
CA PHE A 65 -3.38 2.05 3.45
C PHE A 65 -2.84 2.80 4.68
N ASN A 66 -1.81 2.25 5.30
CA ASN A 66 -1.17 2.75 6.52
C ASN A 66 0.32 2.90 6.28
#